data_AF-A0A6P0KTP4-F1
#
_entry.id   AF-A0A6P0KTP4-F1
#
_cell.length_a   1.000
_cell.length_b   1.000
_cell.length_c   1.000
_cell.angle_alpha   90.00
_cell.angle_beta   90.00
_cell.angle_gamma   90.00
#
_symmetry.space_group_name_H-M   'P 1'
#
loop_
_entity.id
_entity.type
_entity.pdbx_description
1 polymer ?
#
loop_
_entity_poly.entity_id
_entity_poly.type
_entity_poly.pdbx_seq_one_letter_code
_entity_poly.pdbx_strand_id
1 'polypeptide(L)' 'MIVRLLPKMQRVIVARFRKRSDAEGHLRALKRLMPDAKFIIIFDLAV' A
#
# COMPACT_ATOMS: atom_id res chain seq x y z
N MET A 1 0.47 3.98 -5.40
CA MET A 1 1.11 2.66 -5.14
C MET A 1 0.92 2.27 -3.67
N ILE A 2 0.88 0.97 -3.36
CA ILE A 2 0.84 0.45 -1.99
C ILE A 2 2.24 -0.01 -1.59
N VAL A 3 2.69 0.40 -0.41
CA VAL A 3 3.98 0.02 0.18
C VAL A 3 3.73 -0.65 1.53
N ARG A 4 4.40 -1.78 1.77
CA ARG A 4 4.47 -2.42 3.09
C ARG A 4 5.66 -1.88 3.86
N LEU A 5 5.42 -1.51 5.11
CA LEU A 5 6.45 -1.13 6.05
C LEU A 5 6.90 -2.37 6.83
N LEU A 6 8.21 -2.54 6.90
CA LEU A 6 8.87 -3.64 7.60
C LEU A 6 9.70 -3.10 8.77
N PRO A 7 10.14 -3.96 9.69
CA PRO A 7 11.08 -3.57 10.75
C PRO A 7 12.33 -2.90 10.19
N LYS A 8 13.03 -2.16 11.05
CA LYS A 8 14.27 -1.44 10.68
C LYS A 8 14.06 -0.45 9.51
N MET A 9 12.87 0.15 9.45
CA MET A 9 12.49 1.16 8.44
C MET A 9 12.55 0.66 6.99
N GLN A 10 12.53 -0.65 6.77
CA GLN A 10 12.53 -1.22 5.43
C GLN A 10 11.16 -1.04 4.75
N ARG A 11 11.16 -0.93 3.42
CA ARG A 11 9.96 -0.65 2.61
C ARG A 11 9.95 -1.56 1.39
N VAL A 12 8.80 -2.17 1.11
CA VAL A 12 8.60 -3.01 -0.08
C VAL A 12 7.38 -2.53 -0.85
N ILE A 13 7.54 -2.30 -2.16
CA ILE A 13 6.40 -1.99 -3.04
C ILE A 13 5.59 -3.27 -3.23
N VAL A 14 4.33 -3.25 -2.82
CA VAL A 14 3.42 -4.40 -2.95
C VAL A 14 2.75 -4.38 -4.31
N ALA A 15 2.25 -3.21 -4.73
CA ALA A 15 1.57 -3.05 -6.01
C ALA A 15 1.53 -1.57 -6.43
N ARG A 16 1.52 -1.33 -7.74
CA ARG A 16 1.30 -0.01 -8.34
C ARG A 16 -0.10 0.01 -8.97
N PHE A 17 -0.80 1.12 -8.75
CA PHE A 17 -2.17 1.32 -9.24
C PHE A 17 -2.22 2.64 -10.00
N ARG A 18 -2.98 2.66 -11.10
CA ARG A 18 -3.22 3.89 -11.88
C ARG A 18 -4.34 4.74 -11.28
N LYS A 19 -5.29 4.12 -10.59
CA LYS A 19 -6.44 4.79 -9.96
C LYS A 19 -6.38 4.64 -8.44
N ARG A 20 -6.87 5.67 -7.76
CA ARG A 20 -6.94 5.70 -6.29
C ARG A 20 -7.92 4.69 -5.71
N SER A 21 -9.10 4.56 -6.31
CA SER A 21 -10.13 3.60 -5.90
C SER A 21 -9.60 2.16 -5.83
N ASP A 22 -8.79 1.77 -6.81
CA ASP A 22 -8.27 0.40 -6.92
C ASP A 22 -7.26 0.12 -5.81
N ALA A 23 -6.39 1.10 -5.52
CA ALA A 23 -5.44 1.02 -4.41
C ALA A 23 -6.15 0.92 -3.06
N GLU A 24 -7.22 1.70 -2.85
CA GLU A 24 -7.99 1.67 -1.61
C GLU A 24 -8.72 0.33 -1.42
N GLY A 25 -9.35 -0.19 -2.47
CA GLY A 25 -9.99 -1.51 -2.46
C GLY A 25 -9.00 -2.63 -2.12
N HIS A 26 -7.82 -2.60 -2.74
CA HIS A 26 -6.77 -3.58 -2.48
C HIS A 26 -6.19 -3.44 -1.05
N LEU A 27 -6.01 -2.22 -0.54
CA LEU A 27 -5.57 -2.00 0.83
C LEU A 27 -6.54 -2.61 1.86
N ARG A 28 -7.86 -2.53 1.63
CA ARG A 28 -8.86 -3.14 2.52
C ARG A 28 -8.70 -4.66 2.58
N ALA A 29 -8.44 -5.31 1.44
CA ALA A 29 -8.17 -6.74 1.40
C ALA A 29 -6.88 -7.10 2.15
N LEU A 30 -5.79 -6.35 1.92
CA LEU A 30 -4.50 -6.55 2.60
C LEU A 30 -4.62 -6.43 4.12
N LYS A 31 -5.37 -5.44 4.62
CA LYS A 31 -5.61 -5.26 6.06
C LYS A 31 -6.41 -6.41 6.69
N ARG A 32 -7.30 -7.05 5.92
CA ARG A 32 -8.05 -8.23 6.40
C ARG A 32 -7.19 -9.48 6.45
N LEU A 33 -6.32 -9.66 5.45
CA LEU A 33 -5.43 -10.82 5.35
C LEU A 33 -4.23 -10.72 6.30
N MET A 34 -3.76 -9.50 6.57
CA MET A 34 -2.56 -9.24 7.36
C MET A 34 -2.80 -8.04 8.30
N PRO A 35 -3.60 -8.20 9.36
CA PRO A 35 -4.00 -7.10 10.24
C PRO A 35 -2.82 -6.42 10.94
N ASP A 36 -1.77 -7.17 11.26
CA ASP A 36 -0.57 -6.64 11.93
C ASP A 36 0.41 -5.94 10.96
N ALA A 37 0.25 -6.13 9.65
CA ALA A 37 1.12 -5.52 8.66
C ALA A 37 0.75 -4.06 8.44
N LYS A 38 1.78 -3.20 8.45
CA LYS A 38 1.62 -1.77 8.20
C LYS A 38 1.75 -1.50 6.71
N PHE A 39 0.72 -0.91 6.12
CA PHE A 39 0.67 -0.53 4.72
C PHE A 39 0.40 0.97 4.58
N ILE A 40 1.02 1.59 3.60
CA ILE A 40 0.77 2.99 3.21
C ILE A 40 0.45 3.06 1.72
N ILE A 41 -0.41 4.00 1.35
CA ILE A 41 -0.64 4.35 -0.06
C ILE A 41 0.10 5.66 -0.33
N ILE A 42 0.92 5.65 -1.37
CA ILE A 42 1.60 6.83 -1.89
C ILE A 42 0.98 7.16 -3.24
N PHE A 43 0.47 8.38 -3.40
CA PHE A 43 0.01 8.89 -4.68
C PHE A 43 1.01 9.92 -5.18
N ASP A 44 1.66 9.62 -6.28
CA ASP A 44 2.38 10.63 -7.03
C ASP A 44 1.32 11.42 -7.81
N LEU A 45 1.08 12.66 -7.39
CA LEU A 45 0.46 13.65 -8.26
C LEU A 45 1.53 13.98 -9.30
N ALA A 46 1.48 13.30 -10.45
CA ALA A 46 2.31 13.69 -11.57
C ALA A 46 2.02 15.18 -11.86
N VAL A 47 3.05 16.02 -11.70
CA VAL A 47 3.06 17.42 -12.13
C VAL A 47 3.14 17.45 -13.65
#